data_AF-A0A520ZVI3-F1
#
_entry.id   AF-A0A520ZVI3-F1
#
_cell.length_a   1.000
_cell.length_b   1.000
_cell.length_c   1.000
_cell.angle_alpha   90.00
_cell.angle_beta   90.00
_cell.angle_gamma   90.00
#
_symmetry.space_group_name_H-M   'P 1'
#
loop_
_entity.id
_entity.type
_entity.pdbx_description
1 polymer ?
#
loop_
_entity_poly.entity_id
_entity_poly.type
_entity_poly.pdbx_seq_one_letter_code
_entity_poly.pdbx_strand_id
1 'polypeptide(L)'
;MAADAYFIVTGSAQAVRDFDWISRHIPPDADAVLTDVTSGYAVLGVMGPASRELLSRVTTAQLSSAAFPYGTMQEIIERARSGSILHVRVAQRQAAAVDSLTKLPSVVQCET
;
A
#
# COMPACT_ATOMS: atom_id res chain seq x y z
N MET A 1 -1.15 -1.79 -9.67
CA MET A 1 0.01 -2.71 -9.49
C MET A 1 -0.16 -3.88 -10.44
N ALA A 2 0.92 -4.57 -10.81
CA ALA A 2 0.85 -5.81 -11.58
C ALA A 2 0.28 -6.96 -10.71
N ALA A 3 -0.16 -8.05 -11.33
CA ALA A 3 -0.81 -9.17 -10.61
C ALA A 3 0.14 -9.94 -9.68
N ASP A 4 1.44 -9.76 -9.90
CA ASP A 4 2.60 -10.35 -9.25
C ASP A 4 3.38 -9.31 -8.40
N ALA A 5 2.78 -8.14 -8.15
CA ALA A 5 3.37 -7.09 -7.33
C ALA A 5 2.56 -6.86 -6.05
N TYR A 6 3.19 -7.12 -4.91
CA TYR A 6 2.60 -7.04 -3.59
C TYR A 6 3.10 -5.82 -2.81
N PHE A 7 2.21 -5.22 -2.02
CA PHE A 7 2.51 -4.11 -1.11
C PHE A 7 2.33 -4.60 0.33
N ILE A 8 3.42 -4.66 1.09
CA ILE A 8 3.45 -4.99 2.51
C ILE A 8 3.50 -3.68 3.28
N VAL A 9 2.60 -3.54 4.25
CA VAL A 9 2.66 -2.51 5.28
C VAL A 9 2.92 -3.22 6.61
N THR A 10 3.97 -2.82 7.32
CA THR A 10 4.29 -3.33 8.67
C THR A 10 4.34 -2.19 9.69
N GLY A 11 4.44 -2.51 10.98
CA GLY A 11 4.57 -1.50 12.03
C GLY A 11 5.90 -0.74 11.93
N SER A 12 5.87 0.56 12.26
CA SER A 12 7.03 1.46 12.17
C SER A 12 8.27 1.02 12.95
N ALA A 13 8.10 0.30 14.06
CA ALA A 13 9.21 -0.28 14.83
C ALA A 13 9.68 -1.65 14.31
N GLN A 14 9.01 -2.22 13.32
CA GLN A 14 9.19 -3.61 12.86
C GLN A 14 9.78 -3.70 11.45
N ALA A 15 9.78 -2.62 10.66
CA ALA A 15 10.27 -2.57 9.27
C ALA A 15 11.62 -3.31 9.06
N VAL A 16 12.65 -2.97 9.83
CA VAL A 16 13.99 -3.60 9.71
C VAL A 16 13.95 -5.10 10.02
N ARG A 17 13.23 -5.48 11.08
CA ARG A 17 13.11 -6.89 11.53
C ARG A 17 12.35 -7.73 10.50
N ASP A 18 11.28 -7.17 9.94
CA ASP A 18 10.41 -7.87 9.00
C ASP A 18 11.08 -7.96 7.63
N PHE A 19 11.80 -6.92 7.19
CA PHE A 19 12.64 -6.97 5.99
C PHE A 19 13.74 -8.04 6.10
N ASP A 20 14.49 -8.04 7.20
CA ASP A 20 15.53 -9.04 7.51
C ASP A 20 14.96 -10.47 7.62
N TRP A 21 13.74 -10.62 8.16
CA TRP A 21 13.05 -11.91 8.17
C TRP A 21 12.64 -12.35 6.75
N ILE A 22 11.93 -11.52 5.98
CA ILE A 22 11.46 -11.87 4.63
C ILE A 22 12.64 -12.17 3.72
N SER A 23 13.68 -11.32 3.72
CA SER A 23 14.88 -11.48 2.87
C SER A 23 15.59 -12.82 3.08
N ARG A 24 15.61 -13.35 4.32
CA ARG A 24 16.17 -14.69 4.62
C ARG A 24 15.25 -15.87 4.28
N HIS A 25 13.96 -15.64 4.06
CA HIS A 25 12.97 -16.67 3.76
C HIS A 25 12.52 -16.69 2.29
N ILE A 26 13.06 -15.82 1.44
CA ILE A 26 12.96 -15.94 -0.02
C ILE A 26 13.86 -17.11 -0.47
N PRO A 27 13.32 -18.16 -1.10
CA PRO A 27 14.12 -19.26 -1.63
C PRO A 27 15.09 -18.78 -2.73
N PRO A 28 16.29 -19.38 -2.85
CA PRO A 28 17.27 -18.98 -3.86
C PRO A 28 16.85 -19.29 -5.31
N ASP A 29 15.83 -20.12 -5.49
CA ASP A 29 15.18 -20.48 -6.74
C ASP A 29 13.88 -19.70 -7.01
N ALA A 30 13.47 -18.81 -6.11
CA ALA A 30 12.31 -17.95 -6.31
C ALA A 30 12.67 -16.69 -7.12
N ASP A 31 11.91 -16.43 -8.19
CA ASP A 31 11.92 -15.14 -8.88
C ASP A 31 11.13 -14.13 -8.03
N ALA A 32 11.81 -13.53 -7.06
CA ALA A 32 11.23 -12.61 -6.10
C ALA A 32 12.21 -11.50 -5.67
N VAL A 33 11.80 -10.23 -5.78
CA VAL A 33 12.59 -9.07 -5.32
C VAL A 33 11.85 -8.36 -4.18
N LEU A 34 12.53 -8.26 -3.02
CA LEU A 34 12.10 -7.44 -1.89
C LEU A 34 12.73 -6.05 -1.98
N THR A 35 11.93 -4.98 -1.89
CA THR A 35 12.40 -3.60 -1.90
C THR A 35 11.73 -2.80 -0.78
N ASP A 36 12.54 -2.16 0.06
CA ASP A 36 12.05 -1.15 1.00
C ASP A 36 11.76 0.14 0.21
N VAL A 37 10.51 0.60 0.30
CA VAL A 37 10.05 1.82 -0.36
C VAL A 37 9.55 2.86 0.66
N THR A 38 9.75 2.64 1.96
CA THR A 38 9.19 3.43 3.06
C THR A 38 9.45 4.93 2.91
N SER A 39 10.66 5.34 2.49
CA SER A 39 11.02 6.75 2.31
C SER A 39 10.42 7.42 1.06
N GLY A 40 9.83 6.64 0.15
CA GLY A 40 9.17 7.12 -1.07
C GLY A 40 7.68 7.45 -0.90
N TYR A 41 7.08 7.12 0.24
CA TYR A 41 5.65 7.28 0.50
C TYR A 41 5.39 8.07 1.78
N ALA A 42 4.18 8.62 1.89
CA ALA A 42 3.68 9.29 3.09
C ALA A 42 2.21 8.89 3.30
N VAL A 43 1.91 8.30 4.45
CA VAL A 43 0.58 7.76 4.77
C VAL A 43 -0.22 8.76 5.61
N LEU A 44 -1.44 9.07 5.17
CA LEU A 44 -2.38 9.92 5.92
C LEU A 44 -3.66 9.14 6.25
N GLY A 45 -3.81 8.75 7.52
CA GLY A 45 -5.01 8.08 8.02
C GLY A 45 -6.18 9.04 8.18
N VAL A 46 -7.16 8.99 7.28
CA VAL A 46 -8.42 9.75 7.39
C VAL A 46 -9.55 8.79 7.79
N MET A 47 -10.05 8.91 9.02
CA MET A 47 -11.09 8.04 9.58
C MET A 47 -12.34 8.81 10.03
N GLY A 48 -13.48 8.13 10.08
CA GLY A 48 -14.77 8.69 10.51
C GLY A 48 -15.81 8.76 9.39
N PRO A 49 -17.10 9.02 9.71
CA PRO A 49 -18.20 8.97 8.74
C PRO A 49 -18.09 10.03 7.63
N ALA A 50 -17.54 11.22 7.94
CA ALA A 50 -17.33 12.30 6.98
C ALA A 50 -16.04 12.17 6.13
N SER A 51 -15.23 11.12 6.33
CA SER A 51 -13.94 10.92 5.64
C SER A 51 -14.07 10.99 4.11
N ARG A 52 -15.11 10.38 3.55
CA ARG A 52 -15.39 10.38 2.11
C ARG A 52 -15.73 11.76 1.56
N GLU A 53 -16.48 12.57 2.32
CA GLU A 53 -16.84 13.94 1.94
C GLU A 53 -15.65 14.90 2.04
N LEU A 54 -14.73 14.65 2.98
CA LEU A 54 -13.46 15.38 3.05
C LEU A 54 -12.56 15.04 1.86
N LEU A 55 -12.41 13.74 1.56
CA LEU A 55 -11.56 13.28 0.45
C LEU A 55 -12.10 13.71 -0.92
N SER A 56 -13.42 13.75 -1.14
CA SER A 56 -14.00 14.25 -2.40
C SER A 56 -13.77 15.74 -2.69
N ARG A 57 -13.20 16.50 -1.73
CA ARG A 57 -12.77 17.89 -1.94
C ARG A 57 -11.34 17.98 -2.50
N VAL A 58 -10.56 16.90 -2.41
CA VAL A 58 -9.16 16.82 -2.86
C VAL A 58 -8.92 15.79 -3.98
N THR A 59 -9.91 14.96 -4.30
CA THR A 59 -9.91 14.07 -5.47
C THR A 59 -11.25 14.07 -6.21
N THR A 60 -11.19 13.88 -7.52
CA THR A 60 -12.28 13.62 -8.46
C THR A 60 -12.75 12.16 -8.49
N ALA A 61 -12.01 11.25 -7.84
CA ALA A 61 -12.32 9.83 -7.79
C ALA A 61 -13.65 9.52 -7.08
N GLN A 62 -14.32 8.45 -7.52
CA GLN A 62 -15.59 8.03 -6.95
C GLN A 62 -15.38 7.25 -5.65
N LEU A 63 -15.56 7.91 -4.51
CA LEU A 63 -15.37 7.33 -3.17
C LEU A 63 -16.66 6.77 -2.53
N SER A 64 -17.68 6.47 -3.34
CA SER A 64 -18.95 5.87 -2.87
C SER A 64 -18.73 4.42 -2.39
N SER A 65 -19.62 3.87 -1.56
CA SER A 65 -19.51 2.46 -1.12
C SER A 65 -19.47 1.43 -2.26
N ALA A 66 -20.05 1.76 -3.41
CA ALA A 66 -20.09 0.88 -4.57
C ALA A 66 -18.82 0.96 -5.42
N ALA A 67 -18.24 2.15 -5.57
CA ALA A 67 -17.00 2.37 -6.32
C ALA A 67 -15.74 2.09 -5.49
N PHE A 68 -15.80 2.31 -4.16
CA PHE A 68 -14.74 2.01 -3.21
C PHE A 68 -15.28 1.10 -2.07
N PRO A 69 -15.28 -0.24 -2.27
CA PRO A 69 -15.67 -1.19 -1.25
C PRO A 69 -14.65 -1.28 -0.10
N TYR A 70 -15.11 -1.76 1.06
CA TYR A 70 -14.24 -2.03 2.21
C TYR A 70 -13.19 -3.10 1.88
N GLY A 71 -11.98 -2.98 2.44
CA GLY A 71 -10.87 -3.90 2.17
C GLY A 71 -10.22 -3.74 0.79
N THR A 72 -10.66 -2.77 -0.03
CA THR A 72 -9.99 -2.45 -1.30
C THR A 72 -8.91 -1.38 -1.12
N MET A 73 -7.95 -1.44 -2.04
CA MET A 73 -6.90 -0.45 -2.24
C MET A 73 -6.96 -0.03 -3.70
N GLN A 74 -7.02 1.28 -3.97
CA GLN A 74 -7.02 1.81 -5.34
C GLN A 74 -6.01 2.95 -5.44
N GLU A 75 -5.29 3.00 -6.55
CA GLU A 75 -4.37 4.09 -6.86
C GLU A 75 -5.14 5.22 -7.52
N ILE A 76 -5.21 6.36 -6.84
CA ILE A 76 -5.88 7.56 -7.30
C ILE A 76 -4.79 8.58 -7.68
N ILE A 77 -4.73 8.91 -8.97
CA ILE A 77 -3.77 9.86 -9.53
C ILE A 77 -4.46 11.20 -9.69
N GLU A 78 -4.14 12.15 -8.81
CA GLU A 78 -4.66 13.51 -8.89
C GLU A 78 -3.56 14.51 -9.21
N ARG A 79 -3.91 15.50 -10.05
CA ARG A 79 -3.01 16.59 -10.40
C ARG A 79 -3.15 17.69 -9.34
N ALA A 80 -2.21 17.75 -8.40
CA ALA A 80 -2.22 18.81 -7.40
C ALA A 80 -2.09 20.19 -8.10
N ARG A 81 -2.67 21.23 -7.49
CA ARG A 81 -2.63 22.60 -8.04
C ARG A 81 -1.21 23.14 -8.25
N SER A 82 -0.22 22.54 -7.57
CA SER A 82 1.22 22.85 -7.69
C SER A 82 1.91 22.14 -8.86
N GLY A 83 1.20 21.36 -9.68
CA GLY A 83 1.77 20.59 -10.79
C GLY A 83 2.42 19.25 -10.39
N SER A 84 2.56 18.97 -9.09
CA SER A 84 2.92 17.66 -8.57
C SER A 84 1.80 16.64 -8.77
N ILE A 85 2.17 15.40 -9.10
CA ILE A 85 1.24 14.27 -9.15
C ILE A 85 1.15 13.71 -7.74
N LEU A 86 -0.05 13.67 -7.17
CA LEU A 86 -0.29 13.04 -5.87
C LEU A 86 -0.82 11.63 -6.09
N HIS A 87 0.01 10.62 -5.79
CA HIS A 87 -0.41 9.22 -5.76
C HIS A 87 -1.12 8.97 -4.42
N VAL A 88 -2.44 9.13 -4.38
CA VAL A 88 -3.23 8.81 -3.20
C VAL A 88 -3.60 7.33 -3.25
N ARG A 89 -2.94 6.52 -2.42
CA ARG A 89 -3.34 5.13 -2.18
C ARG A 89 -4.28 5.11 -0.98
N VAL A 90 -5.58 5.19 -1.25
CA VAL A 90 -6.58 4.95 -0.20
C VAL A 90 -6.64 3.44 0.01
N ALA A 91 -6.42 2.99 1.24
CA ALA A 91 -6.62 1.60 1.65
C ALA A 91 -7.60 1.57 2.83
N GLN A 92 -8.76 0.92 2.65
CA GLN A 92 -9.65 0.65 3.79
C GLN A 92 -9.17 -0.60 4.55
N ARG A 93 -8.02 -0.41 5.22
CA ARG A 93 -7.29 -1.33 6.11
C ARG A 93 -6.91 -2.67 5.47
N GLN A 94 -5.68 -2.76 4.96
CA GLN A 94 -4.98 -4.02 4.72
C GLN A 94 -3.77 -4.12 5.64
N ALA A 95 -3.84 -5.02 6.62
CA ALA A 95 -2.66 -5.60 7.26
C ALA A 95 -2.52 -7.01 6.68
N ALA A 96 -1.63 -7.19 5.71
CA ALA A 96 -1.29 -8.52 5.23
C ALA A 96 -0.42 -9.20 6.30
N ALA A 97 -0.85 -10.34 6.83
CA ALA A 97 -0.08 -11.07 7.81
C ALA A 97 1.19 -11.66 7.15
N VAL A 98 2.35 -11.37 7.74
CA VAL A 98 3.68 -11.79 7.26
C VAL A 98 3.78 -13.31 7.07
N ASP A 99 3.02 -14.09 7.85
CA ASP A 99 2.93 -15.57 7.79
C ASP A 99 2.49 -16.14 6.43
N SER A 100 1.81 -15.37 5.58
CA SER A 100 1.28 -15.87 4.28
C SER A 100 2.18 -15.57 3.07
N LEU A 101 3.34 -14.94 3.28
CA LEU A 101 4.18 -14.42 2.19
C LEU A 101 5.02 -15.48 1.45
N THR A 102 5.21 -16.66 2.03
CA THR A 102 6.05 -17.76 1.48
C THR A 102 5.50 -18.44 0.22
N LYS A 103 4.45 -17.89 -0.40
CA LYS A 103 3.81 -18.42 -1.62
C LYS A 103 3.56 -17.37 -2.72
N LEU A 104 4.18 -16.18 -2.62
CA LEU A 104 3.91 -15.06 -3.52
C LEU A 104 4.98 -14.91 -4.62
N PRO A 105 4.61 -14.83 -5.92
CA PRO A 105 5.55 -14.64 -7.03
C PRO A 105 5.92 -13.16 -7.32
N SER A 106 7.11 -12.94 -7.91
CA SER A 106 7.71 -11.70 -8.47
C SER A 106 8.15 -10.55 -7.55
N VAL A 107 7.25 -9.71 -7.00
CA VAL A 107 7.67 -8.39 -6.44
C VAL A 107 7.03 -8.08 -5.10
N VAL A 108 7.84 -7.64 -4.12
CA VAL A 108 7.40 -7.26 -2.77
C VAL A 108 7.94 -5.88 -2.39
N GLN A 109 7.04 -4.90 -2.25
CA GLN A 109 7.33 -3.56 -1.76
C GLN A 109 6.98 -3.45 -0.28
N CYS A 110 7.90 -2.99 0.59
CA CYS A 110 7.66 -2.84 2.03
C CYS A 110 7.55 -1.35 2.44
N GLU A 111 6.54 -1.04 3.27
CA GLU A 111 6.24 0.29 3.84
C GLU A 111 5.96 0.19 5.36
N THR A 112 6.03 1.34 6.05
CA THR A 112 5.66 1.60 7.45
C THR A 112 4.33 2.35 7.57
#